data_AF-A0A1D9QK45-F1
#
_entry.id   AF-A0A1D9QK45-F1
#
_cell.length_a   1.000
_cell.length_b   1.000
_cell.length_c   1.000
_cell.angle_alpha   90.00
_cell.angle_beta   90.00
_cell.angle_gamma   90.00
#
_symmetry.space_group_name_H-M   'P 1'
#
loop_
_entity.id
_entity.type
_entity.pdbx_description
1 polymer ?
#
loop_
_entity_poly.entity_id
_entity_poly.type
_entity_poly.pdbx_seq_one_letter_code
_entity_poly.pdbx_strand_id
1 'polypeptide(L)'
;MSLTCDPRAPNDVPEEILKALPPDPEIMELKREREEYKRQYRSYSRAPPEIRKECEQLRRQIDSLQKQRDRAIKTEFRRDYFDRIHNEELERQLKKVPTNEYVEPVVHHQLPE
;
A
#
# COMPACT_ATOMS: atom_id res chain seq x y z
N MET A 1 -13.76 6.85 23.60
CA MET A 1 -13.33 6.25 22.33
C MET A 1 -12.96 7.38 21.37
N SER A 2 -11.71 7.53 20.96
CA SER A 2 -11.33 8.49 19.91
C SER A 2 -11.64 7.88 18.54
N LEU A 3 -12.36 8.60 17.67
CA LEU A 3 -12.75 8.14 16.32
C LEU A 3 -11.56 7.72 15.44
N THR A 4 -10.35 8.16 15.78
CA THR A 4 -9.08 7.81 15.11
C THR A 4 -8.48 6.46 15.53
N CYS A 5 -9.06 5.79 16.54
CA CYS A 5 -8.65 4.45 16.99
C CYS A 5 -9.84 3.49 16.89
N ASP A 6 -10.19 3.09 15.67
CA ASP A 6 -11.08 1.95 15.45
C ASP A 6 -10.23 0.66 15.40
N PRO A 7 -10.40 -0.29 16.35
CA PRO A 7 -9.70 -1.57 16.34
C PRO A 7 -10.04 -2.46 15.14
N ARG A 8 -11.11 -2.15 14.39
CA ARG A 8 -11.48 -2.85 13.15
C ARG A 8 -10.78 -2.31 11.91
N ALA A 9 -10.10 -1.16 12.01
CA ALA A 9 -9.44 -0.54 10.87
C ALA A 9 -8.35 -1.48 10.29
N PRO A 10 -8.38 -1.78 8.98
CA PRO A 10 -7.34 -2.60 8.36
C PRO A 10 -5.98 -1.92 8.51
N ASN A 11 -4.99 -2.66 9.02
CA ASN A 11 -3.63 -2.13 9.14
C ASN A 11 -2.92 -2.00 7.80
N ASP A 12 -3.28 -2.84 6.82
CA ASP A 12 -2.75 -2.84 5.46
C ASP A 12 -3.87 -2.80 4.43
N VAL A 13 -3.53 -2.33 3.24
CA VAL A 13 -4.44 -2.28 2.10
C VAL A 13 -4.61 -3.69 1.55
N PRO A 14 -5.86 -4.18 1.37
CA PRO A 14 -6.10 -5.48 0.77
C PRO A 14 -5.40 -5.64 -0.59
N GLU A 15 -4.78 -6.79 -0.84
CA GLU A 15 -4.07 -7.06 -2.09
C GLU A 15 -4.94 -6.90 -3.34
N GLU A 16 -6.23 -7.17 -3.22
CA GLU A 16 -7.21 -7.02 -4.30
C GLU A 16 -7.30 -5.57 -4.79
N ILE A 17 -7.30 -4.62 -3.86
CA ILE A 17 -7.34 -3.18 -4.15
C ILE A 17 -5.99 -2.74 -4.74
N LEU A 18 -4.88 -3.26 -4.23
CA LEU A 18 -3.54 -2.98 -4.76
C LEU A 18 -3.37 -3.49 -6.20
N LYS A 19 -3.92 -4.66 -6.54
CA LYS A 19 -3.89 -5.24 -7.89
C LYS A 19 -4.79 -4.50 -8.87
N ALA A 20 -5.90 -3.93 -8.40
CA ALA A 20 -6.81 -3.14 -9.21
C ALA A 20 -6.24 -1.75 -9.58
N LEU A 21 -5.27 -1.24 -8.80
CA LEU A 21 -4.68 0.07 -9.04
C LEU A 21 -3.73 0.06 -10.25
N PRO A 22 -3.89 1.02 -11.19
CA PRO A 22 -3.04 1.08 -12.37
C PRO A 22 -1.57 1.30 -11.97
N PRO A 23 -0.62 0.64 -12.64
CA PRO A 23 0.81 0.90 -12.43
C PRO A 23 1.13 2.37 -12.69
N ASP A 24 2.08 2.92 -11.93
CA ASP A 24 2.56 4.28 -12.15
C ASP A 24 3.31 4.35 -13.50
N PRO A 25 2.96 5.30 -14.39
CA PRO A 25 3.63 5.47 -15.67
C PRO A 25 5.14 5.70 -15.52
N GLU A 26 5.59 6.43 -14.49
CA GLU A 26 7.01 6.69 -14.27
C GLU A 26 7.76 5.40 -13.90
N ILE A 27 7.15 4.57 -13.05
CA ILE A 27 7.71 3.26 -12.68
C ILE A 27 7.76 2.33 -13.91
N MET A 28 6.77 2.41 -14.79
CA MET A 28 6.75 1.63 -16.03
C MET A 28 7.87 2.03 -16.99
N GLU A 29 8.09 3.34 -17.17
CA GLU A 29 9.16 3.87 -18.03
C GLU A 29 10.53 3.45 -17.52
N LEU A 30 10.81 3.64 -16.23
CA LEU A 30 12.09 3.24 -15.62
C LEU A 30 12.33 1.73 -15.73
N LYS A 31 11.28 0.90 -15.60
CA LYS A 31 11.37 -0.54 -15.82
C LYS A 31 11.72 -0.89 -17.26
N ARG A 32 11.12 -0.17 -18.21
CA ARG A 32 11.39 -0.35 -19.64
C ARG A 32 12.83 0.00 -19.98
N GLU A 33 13.33 1.15 -19.52
CA GLU A 33 14.73 1.55 -19.70
C GLU A 33 15.68 0.49 -19.13
N ARG A 34 15.41 0.03 -17.91
CA ARG A 34 16.18 -1.06 -17.27
C ARG A 34 16.17 -2.34 -18.11
N GLU A 35 15.04 -2.69 -18.73
CA GLU A 35 14.94 -3.87 -19.58
C GLU A 35 15.65 -3.70 -20.93
N GLU A 36 15.65 -2.49 -21.50
CA GLU A 36 16.41 -2.16 -22.69
C GLU A 36 17.92 -2.32 -22.46
N TYR A 37 18.43 -1.90 -21.29
CA TYR A 37 19.83 -2.19 -20.91
C TYR A 37 20.14 -3.68 -20.87
N LYS A 38 19.22 -4.49 -20.33
CA LYS A 38 19.37 -5.96 -20.32
C LYS A 38 19.41 -6.53 -21.74
N ARG A 39 18.61 -5.98 -22.66
CA ARG A 39 18.61 -6.39 -24.08
C ARG A 39 19.92 -6.03 -24.77
N GLN A 40 20.45 -4.82 -24.55
CA GLN A 40 21.70 -4.35 -25.15
C GLN A 40 22.91 -5.18 -24.71
N TYR A 41 23.06 -5.44 -23.41
CA TYR A 41 24.25 -6.11 -22.85
C TYR A 41 24.06 -7.60 -22.59
N ARG A 42 22.87 -8.16 -22.90
CA ARG A 42 22.43 -9.54 -22.61
C ARG A 42 22.27 -9.84 -21.11
N SER A 43 23.04 -9.19 -20.24
CA SER A 43 22.88 -9.17 -18.78
C SER A 43 23.46 -7.90 -18.17
N TYR A 44 22.92 -7.49 -17.03
CA TYR A 44 23.42 -6.32 -16.28
C TYR A 44 24.89 -6.47 -15.87
N SER A 45 25.31 -7.69 -15.53
CA SER A 45 26.68 -8.01 -15.12
C SER A 45 27.69 -8.01 -16.27
N ARG A 46 27.26 -7.89 -17.53
CA ARG A 46 28.16 -7.77 -18.69
C ARG A 46 28.32 -6.33 -19.16
N ALA A 47 27.49 -5.42 -18.67
CA ALA A 47 27.56 -4.02 -19.01
C ALA A 47 28.86 -3.36 -18.48
N PRO A 48 29.34 -2.28 -19.13
CA PRO A 48 30.41 -1.43 -18.61
C PRO A 48 30.11 -0.92 -17.19
N PRO A 49 31.12 -0.59 -16.38
CA PRO A 49 30.94 -0.18 -14.99
C PRO A 49 30.08 1.08 -14.84
N GLU A 50 30.11 2.00 -15.80
CA GLU A 50 29.27 3.21 -15.82
C GLU A 50 27.80 2.85 -15.96
N ILE A 51 27.46 2.06 -16.99
CA ILE A 51 26.10 1.56 -17.23
C ILE A 51 25.58 0.71 -16.06
N ARG A 52 26.46 -0.04 -15.38
CA ARG A 52 26.05 -0.79 -14.17
C ARG A 52 25.60 0.15 -13.05
N LYS A 53 26.30 1.26 -12.84
CA LYS A 53 25.92 2.27 -11.84
C LYS A 53 24.58 2.89 -12.20
N GLU A 54 24.36 3.22 -13.48
CA GLU A 54 23.08 3.74 -13.97
C GLU A 54 21.94 2.73 -13.76
N CYS A 55 22.14 1.46 -14.14
CA CYS A 55 21.17 0.39 -13.89
C CYS A 55 20.85 0.21 -12.39
N GLU A 56 21.84 0.39 -11.52
CA GLU A 56 21.65 0.33 -10.08
C GLU A 56 20.87 1.56 -9.57
N GLN A 57 21.17 2.75 -10.09
CA GLN A 57 20.41 3.97 -9.79
C GLN A 57 18.96 3.84 -10.23
N LEU A 58 18.69 3.37 -11.45
CA LEU A 58 17.35 3.10 -11.96
C LEU A 58 16.60 2.10 -11.06
N ARG A 59 17.27 1.03 -10.62
CA ARG A 59 16.66 0.09 -9.66
C ARG A 59 16.27 0.79 -8.36
N ARG A 60 17.16 1.60 -7.78
CA ARG A 60 16.87 2.33 -6.54
C ARG A 60 15.73 3.34 -6.71
N GLN A 61 15.65 4.00 -7.85
CA GLN A 61 14.56 4.92 -8.19
C GLN A 61 13.22 4.16 -8.28
N ILE A 62 13.18 3.05 -9.02
CA ILE A 62 12.00 2.16 -9.08
C ILE A 62 11.56 1.73 -7.68
N ASP A 63 12.50 1.23 -6.87
CA ASP A 63 12.20 0.76 -5.51
C ASP A 63 11.69 1.92 -4.62
N SER A 64 12.21 3.13 -4.79
CA SER A 64 11.80 4.32 -4.05
C SER A 64 10.38 4.78 -4.43
N LEU A 65 10.11 4.89 -5.74
CA LEU A 65 8.80 5.29 -6.26
C LEU A 65 7.72 4.27 -5.90
N GLN A 66 8.03 2.98 -5.97
CA GLN A 66 7.12 1.92 -5.51
C GLN A 66 6.76 2.10 -4.03
N LYS A 67 7.75 2.30 -3.16
CA LYS A 67 7.50 2.55 -1.74
C LYS A 67 6.69 3.82 -1.49
N GLN A 68 6.94 4.88 -2.26
CA GLN A 68 6.19 6.12 -2.15
C GLN A 68 4.73 5.91 -2.56
N ARG A 69 4.48 5.23 -3.67
CA ARG A 69 3.14 4.85 -4.13
C ARG A 69 2.41 4.01 -3.08
N ASP A 70 3.04 2.97 -2.55
CA ASP A 70 2.43 2.10 -1.54
C ASP A 70 2.07 2.86 -0.26
N ARG A 71 2.95 3.78 0.19
CA ARG A 71 2.66 4.68 1.33
C ARG A 71 1.51 5.63 1.05
N ALA A 72 1.44 6.20 -0.15
CA ALA A 72 0.36 7.10 -0.55
C ALA A 72 -0.98 6.35 -0.56
N ILE A 73 -1.03 5.19 -1.22
CA ILE A 73 -2.23 4.34 -1.26
C ILE A 73 -2.67 3.94 0.14
N LYS A 74 -1.75 3.51 1.00
CA LYS A 74 -2.05 3.14 2.39
C LYS A 74 -2.65 4.32 3.17
N THR A 75 -2.11 5.51 2.94
CA THR A 75 -2.58 6.74 3.60
C THR A 75 -3.99 7.09 3.16
N GLU A 76 -4.24 7.13 1.85
CA GLU A 76 -5.54 7.44 1.27
C GLU A 76 -6.58 6.40 1.65
N PHE A 77 -6.26 5.10 1.53
CA PHE A 77 -7.17 4.02 1.94
C PHE A 77 -7.58 4.13 3.41
N ARG A 78 -6.62 4.46 4.29
CA ARG A 78 -6.90 4.62 5.71
C ARG A 78 -7.76 5.86 5.97
N ARG A 79 -7.53 6.97 5.27
CA ARG A 79 -8.37 8.18 5.33
C ARG A 79 -9.79 7.88 4.90
N ASP A 80 -9.96 7.29 3.72
CA ASP A 80 -11.26 6.88 3.17
C ASP A 80 -12.04 5.98 4.13
N TYR A 81 -11.37 5.04 4.80
CA TYR A 81 -11.98 4.19 5.82
C TYR A 81 -12.55 5.03 6.97
N PHE A 82 -11.73 5.91 7.57
CA PHE A 82 -12.16 6.71 8.70
C PHE A 82 -13.23 7.72 8.32
N ASP A 83 -13.18 8.32 7.13
CA ASP A 83 -14.20 9.24 6.64
C ASP A 83 -15.55 8.54 6.47
N ARG A 84 -15.56 7.29 5.96
CA ARG A 84 -16.78 6.49 5.86
C ARG A 84 -17.37 6.16 7.23
N ILE A 85 -16.54 5.67 8.16
CA ILE A 85 -16.99 5.38 9.53
C ILE A 85 -17.55 6.63 10.21
N HIS A 86 -16.86 7.77 10.06
CA HIS A 86 -17.31 9.04 10.61
C HIS A 86 -18.68 9.47 10.04
N ASN A 87 -18.84 9.40 8.72
CA ASN A 87 -20.09 9.74 8.05
C ASN A 87 -21.25 8.81 8.47
N GLU A 88 -21.00 7.50 8.53
CA GLU A 88 -21.99 6.54 9.01
C GLU A 88 -22.41 6.82 10.46
N GLU A 89 -21.47 7.19 11.32
CA GLU A 89 -21.77 7.52 12.70
C GLU A 89 -22.61 8.80 12.82
N LEU A 90 -22.30 9.85 12.04
CA LEU A 90 -23.12 11.05 11.94
C LEU A 90 -24.55 10.73 11.48
N GLU A 91 -24.70 9.90 10.43
CA GLU A 91 -26.02 9.48 9.96
C GLU A 91 -26.81 8.69 11.02
N ARG A 92 -26.15 7.82 11.78
CA ARG A 92 -26.79 7.05 12.85
C ARG A 92 -27.28 7.96 13.98
N GLN A 93 -26.48 8.97 14.35
CA GLN A 93 -26.87 9.98 15.34
C GLN A 93 -28.11 10.75 14.88
N LEU A 94 -28.15 11.16 13.61
CA LEU A 94 -29.33 11.81 13.02
C LEU A 94 -30.57 10.89 13.05
N LYS A 95 -30.38 9.59 12.78
CA LYS A 95 -31.45 8.56 12.80
C LYS A 95 -31.82 8.08 14.21
N LYS A 96 -31.16 8.57 15.28
CA LYS A 96 -31.33 8.17 16.69
C LYS A 96 -31.22 6.66 16.92
N VAL A 97 -30.39 5.96 16.12
CA VAL A 97 -30.16 4.53 16.29
C VAL A 97 -29.15 4.32 17.43
N PRO A 98 -29.43 3.49 18.44
CA PRO A 98 -28.50 3.24 19.53
C PRO A 98 -27.24 2.52 19.04
N THR A 99 -26.08 2.91 19.57
CA THR A 99 -24.79 2.30 19.30
C THR A 99 -24.65 0.97 20.05
N ASN A 100 -24.48 -0.13 19.33
CA ASN A 100 -23.96 -1.36 19.93
C ASN A 100 -22.45 -1.17 20.11
N GLU A 101 -21.98 -1.19 21.36
CA GLU A 101 -20.55 -1.18 21.64
C GLU A 101 -19.86 -2.37 20.97
N TYR A 102 -18.73 -2.11 20.34
CA TYR A 102 -17.93 -3.18 19.76
C TYR A 102 -17.33 -4.02 20.88
N VAL A 103 -17.76 -5.28 20.97
CA VAL A 103 -17.12 -6.29 21.80
C VAL A 103 -16.04 -6.95 20.98
N GLU A 104 -14.78 -6.74 21.36
CA GLU A 104 -13.63 -7.40 20.74
C GLU A 104 -13.74 -8.92 20.94
N PRO A 105 -13.63 -9.74 19.88
CA PRO A 105 -13.75 -11.18 20.02
C PRO A 105 -12.56 -11.72 20.83
N VAL A 106 -12.85 -12.37 21.96
CA VAL A 106 -11.84 -13.03 22.78
C VAL A 106 -11.36 -14.29 22.04
N VAL A 107 -10.21 -14.18 21.36
CA VAL A 107 -9.57 -15.33 20.71
C VAL A 107 -8.70 -16.05 21.74
N HIS A 108 -9.21 -17.14 22.32
CA HIS A 108 -8.39 -18.04 23.12
C HIS A 108 -7.50 -18.89 22.21
N HIS A 109 -6.23 -18.50 22.06
CA HIS A 109 -5.25 -19.33 21.38
C HIS A 109 -4.93 -20.56 22.22
N GLN A 110 -5.46 -21.72 21.83
CA GLN A 110 -5.05 -23.02 22.37
C GLN A 110 -3.75 -23.44 21.66
N LEU A 111 -2.62 -22.86 22.05
CA LEU A 111 -1.31 -23.45 21.75
C LEU A 111 -0.81 -24.12 23.03
N PRO A 112 -0.62 -25.45 23.05
CA PRO A 112 0.02 -26.12 24.18
C PRO A 112 1.50 -25.71 24.26
N GLU A 113 1.99 -25.47 25.48
CA GLU A 113 3.41 -25.22 25.82
C GLU A 113 4.32 -26.39 25.43
#